data_AF-A0A0S8ISH3-F1
#
_entry.id   AF-A0A0S8ISH3-F1
#
_cell.length_a   1.000
_cell.length_b   1.000
_cell.length_c   1.000
_cell.angle_alpha   90.00
_cell.angle_beta   90.00
_cell.angle_gamma   90.00
#
_symmetry.space_group_name_H-M   'P 1'
#
loop_
_entity.id
_entity.type
_entity.pdbx_description
1 polymer ?
#
loop_
_entity_poly.entity_id
_entity_poly.type
_entity_poly.pdbx_seq_one_letter_code
_entity_poly.pdbx_strand_id
1 'polypeptide(L)'
;MDSELIGELQLLEDVGKVAQETFEAKKSLVYLRTVARAVAKGLAAHKAKKKADSGGLGGWLKKAAIDVGTDISENADLRCSRLLPGKIYVGDFEIEPGTYDLTIEFLDANGHLVGATDVFEYQVFRNALNLIEVFSLN
;
A
#
# COMPACT_ATOMS: atom_id res chain seq x y z
N MET A 1 13.84 27.21 -27.51
CA MET A 1 12.99 26.07 -27.87
C MET A 1 11.69 26.33 -27.16
N ASP A 2 10.62 26.60 -27.90
CA ASP A 2 9.32 26.90 -27.29
C ASP A 2 8.70 25.57 -26.85
N SER A 3 8.49 25.43 -25.55
CA SER A 3 7.73 24.32 -24.97
C SER A 3 6.24 24.66 -25.03
N GLU A 4 5.43 23.76 -25.60
CA GLU A 4 3.98 23.90 -25.70
C GLU A 4 3.29 23.01 -24.66
N LEU A 5 2.36 23.57 -23.90
CA LEU A 5 1.53 22.80 -22.98
C LEU A 5 0.46 22.05 -23.76
N ILE A 6 0.57 20.73 -23.81
CA ILE A 6 -0.37 19.86 -24.54
C ILE A 6 -1.65 19.61 -23.73
N GLY A 7 -1.57 19.59 -22.40
CA GLY A 7 -2.73 19.56 -21.51
C GLY A 7 -2.43 18.97 -20.12
N GLU A 8 -3.49 18.67 -19.38
CA GLU A 8 -3.42 18.17 -18.01
C GLU A 8 -3.95 16.73 -17.91
N LEU A 9 -3.29 15.91 -17.09
CA LEU A 9 -3.73 14.56 -16.79
C LEU A 9 -4.92 14.60 -15.82
N GLN A 10 -5.93 13.78 -16.05
CA GLN A 10 -7.10 13.68 -15.19
C GLN A 10 -6.93 12.58 -14.14
N LEU A 11 -7.44 12.81 -12.94
CA LEU A 11 -7.46 11.79 -11.90
C LEU A 11 -8.34 10.61 -12.36
N LEU A 12 -7.72 9.46 -12.59
CA LEU A 12 -8.42 8.22 -12.90
C LEU A 12 -8.90 7.55 -11.60
N GLU A 13 -8.03 7.47 -10.59
CA GLU A 13 -8.32 6.76 -9.35
C GLU A 13 -7.52 7.33 -8.17
N ASP A 14 -8.16 7.44 -7.01
CA ASP A 14 -7.50 7.74 -5.73
C ASP A 14 -7.42 6.44 -4.91
N VAL A 15 -6.36 5.67 -5.16
CA VAL A 15 -6.14 4.37 -4.52
C VAL A 15 -6.02 4.51 -3.01
N GLY A 16 -5.46 5.62 -2.53
CA GLY A 16 -5.38 5.95 -1.11
C GLY A 16 -6.77 6.06 -0.47
N LYS A 17 -7.68 6.77 -1.13
CA LYS A 17 -9.08 6.91 -0.71
C LYS A 17 -9.81 5.56 -0.76
N VAL A 18 -9.67 4.79 -1.84
CA VAL A 18 -10.27 3.45 -1.95
C VAL A 18 -9.79 2.52 -0.82
N ALA A 19 -8.50 2.58 -0.48
CA ALA A 19 -7.94 1.79 0.62
C ALA A 19 -8.54 2.20 1.98
N GLN A 20 -8.68 3.51 2.23
CA GLN A 20 -9.30 4.02 3.45
C GLN A 20 -10.77 3.61 3.57
N GLU A 21 -11.55 3.80 2.50
CA GLU A 21 -12.96 3.44 2.48
C GLU A 21 -13.16 1.92 2.65
N THR A 22 -12.32 1.12 1.98
CA THR A 22 -12.32 -0.35 2.13
C THR A 22 -11.99 -0.77 3.56
N PHE A 23 -11.02 -0.09 4.19
CA PHE A 23 -10.64 -0.34 5.58
C PHE A 23 -11.80 -0.01 6.52
N GLU A 24 -12.39 1.19 6.42
CA GLU A 24 -13.51 1.60 7.26
C GLU A 24 -14.72 0.68 7.09
N ALA A 25 -15.04 0.26 5.87
CA ALA A 25 -16.11 -0.70 5.62
C ALA A 25 -15.89 -2.07 6.29
N LYS A 26 -14.63 -2.50 6.43
CA LYS A 26 -14.26 -3.80 7.01
C LYS A 26 -13.83 -3.73 8.48
N LYS A 27 -13.67 -2.53 9.03
CA LYS A 27 -13.05 -2.26 10.32
C LYS A 27 -13.68 -3.02 11.48
N SER A 28 -15.02 -3.03 11.55
CA SER A 28 -15.77 -3.74 12.61
C SER A 28 -15.48 -5.24 12.59
N LEU A 29 -15.51 -5.86 11.41
CA LEU A 29 -15.23 -7.27 11.22
C LEU A 29 -13.77 -7.63 11.50
N VAL A 30 -12.84 -6.74 11.14
CA VAL A 30 -11.41 -6.87 11.47
C VAL A 30 -11.24 -6.87 12.99
N TYR A 31 -11.81 -5.89 13.70
CA TYR A 31 -11.72 -5.83 15.17
C TYR A 31 -12.37 -7.03 15.83
N LEU A 32 -13.56 -7.44 15.37
CA LEU A 32 -14.24 -8.63 15.91
C LEU A 32 -13.37 -9.88 15.79
N ARG A 33 -12.77 -10.12 14.60
CA ARG A 33 -11.89 -11.27 14.38
C ARG A 33 -10.64 -11.21 15.27
N THR A 34 -10.06 -10.02 15.43
CA THR A 34 -8.88 -9.81 16.26
C THR A 34 -9.18 -10.10 17.73
N VAL A 35 -10.26 -9.52 18.27
CA VAL A 35 -10.70 -9.75 19.66
C VAL A 35 -11.05 -11.22 19.87
N ALA A 36 -11.86 -11.82 18.98
CA ALA A 36 -12.24 -13.22 19.10
C ALA A 36 -11.03 -14.16 19.09
N ARG A 37 -10.03 -13.90 18.24
CA ARG A 37 -8.77 -14.66 18.20
C ARG A 37 -7.98 -14.53 19.50
N ALA A 38 -7.83 -13.31 20.02
CA ALA A 38 -7.12 -13.06 21.27
C ALA A 38 -7.81 -13.78 22.44
N VAL A 39 -9.14 -13.68 22.54
CA VAL A 39 -9.92 -14.39 23.57
C VAL A 39 -9.77 -15.90 23.43
N ALA A 40 -9.91 -16.46 22.23
CA ALA A 40 -9.79 -17.89 22.00
C ALA A 40 -8.39 -18.43 22.36
N LYS A 41 -7.33 -17.73 21.94
CA LYS A 41 -5.94 -18.08 22.30
C LYS A 41 -5.69 -17.95 23.80
N GLY A 42 -6.14 -16.87 24.43
CA GLY A 42 -6.01 -16.67 25.87
C GLY A 42 -6.66 -17.79 26.69
N LEU A 43 -7.86 -18.22 26.29
CA LEU A 43 -8.54 -19.37 26.91
C LEU A 43 -7.78 -20.68 26.69
N ALA A 44 -7.22 -20.90 25.49
CA ALA A 44 -6.43 -22.09 25.19
C ALA A 44 -5.12 -22.13 26.00
N ALA A 45 -4.39 -21.01 26.06
CA ALA A 45 -3.17 -20.86 26.84
C ALA A 45 -3.43 -21.08 28.34
N HIS A 46 -4.51 -20.49 28.87
CA HIS A 46 -4.90 -20.69 30.27
C HIS A 46 -5.19 -22.17 30.60
N LYS A 47 -5.93 -22.88 29.72
CA LYS A 47 -6.18 -24.32 29.88
C LYS A 47 -4.88 -25.13 29.79
N ALA A 48 -3.97 -24.80 28.88
CA ALA A 48 -2.69 -25.47 28.74
C ALA A 48 -1.82 -25.29 29.99
N LYS A 49 -1.75 -24.07 30.54
CA LYS A 49 -1.05 -23.77 31.80
C LYS A 49 -1.59 -24.56 32.98
N LYS A 50 -2.92 -24.67 33.11
CA LYS A 50 -3.57 -25.44 34.18
C LYS A 50 -3.22 -26.94 34.10
N LYS A 51 -3.11 -27.50 32.90
CA LYS A 51 -2.68 -28.91 32.70
C LYS A 51 -1.17 -29.11 32.90
N ALA A 52 -0.37 -28.10 32.57
CA ALA A 52 1.08 -28.14 32.71
C ALA A 52 1.57 -27.87 34.15
N ASP A 53 0.66 -27.54 35.06
CA ASP A 53 0.97 -27.22 36.45
C ASP A 53 1.26 -28.47 37.27
N SER A 54 2.51 -28.93 37.20
CA SER A 54 3.02 -30.04 37.99
C SER A 54 3.67 -29.59 39.31
N GLY A 55 3.60 -28.31 39.66
CA GLY A 55 4.33 -27.72 40.79
C GLY A 55 5.85 -27.63 40.56
N GLY A 56 6.52 -26.85 41.41
CA GLY A 56 7.98 -26.68 41.38
C GLY A 56 8.54 -26.04 40.11
N LEU A 57 9.87 -26.10 39.95
CA LEU A 57 10.61 -25.48 38.85
C LEU A 57 10.16 -25.99 37.46
N GLY A 58 9.81 -27.27 37.34
CA GLY A 58 9.34 -27.87 36.09
C GLY A 58 7.96 -27.39 35.65
N GLY A 59 7.03 -27.12 36.59
CA GLY A 59 5.74 -26.52 36.29
C GLY A 59 5.87 -25.04 35.89
N TRP A 60 6.77 -24.31 36.55
CA TRP A 60 7.09 -22.92 36.19
C TRP A 60 7.68 -22.82 34.78
N LEU A 61 8.65 -23.68 34.43
CA LEU A 61 9.31 -23.66 33.11
C LEU A 61 8.32 -23.95 31.96
N LYS A 62 7.39 -24.89 32.17
CA LYS A 62 6.35 -25.23 31.17
C LYS A 62 5.36 -24.09 30.96
N LYS A 63 4.96 -23.39 32.04
CA LYS A 63 4.10 -22.21 31.95
C LYS A 63 4.79 -21.07 31.18
N ALA A 64 6.06 -20.82 31.46
CA ALA A 64 6.87 -19.83 30.74
C ALA A 64 7.00 -20.17 29.25
N ALA A 65 7.21 -21.44 28.89
CA ALA A 65 7.26 -21.87 27.49
C ALA A 65 5.92 -21.67 26.74
N ILE A 66 4.78 -21.88 27.42
CA ILE A 66 3.45 -21.63 26.84
C ILE A 66 3.23 -20.13 26.58
N ASP A 67 3.69 -19.26 27.49
CA ASP A 67 3.61 -17.81 27.29
C ASP A 67 4.42 -17.36 26.08
N VAL A 68 5.69 -17.74 26.01
CA VAL A 68 6.56 -17.42 24.87
C VAL A 68 5.97 -17.94 23.55
N GLY A 69 5.45 -19.16 23.55
CA GLY A 69 4.81 -19.73 22.35
C GLY A 69 3.52 -18.99 21.95
N THR A 70 2.75 -18.51 22.93
CA THR A 70 1.52 -17.73 22.67
C THR A 70 1.88 -16.37 22.08
N ASP A 71 2.85 -15.67 22.67
CA ASP A 71 3.32 -14.36 22.20
C ASP A 71 3.90 -14.43 20.78
N ILE A 72 4.74 -15.44 20.49
CA ILE A 72 5.28 -15.66 19.13
C ILE A 72 4.14 -15.90 18.13
N SER A 73 3.08 -16.60 18.54
CA SER A 73 1.95 -16.90 17.65
C SER A 73 1.11 -15.66 17.30
N GLU A 74 1.24 -14.56 18.05
CA GLU A 74 0.51 -13.30 17.83
C GLU A 74 1.25 -12.32 16.92
N ASN A 75 2.46 -12.66 16.48
CA ASN A 75 3.24 -11.80 15.59
C ASN A 75 2.51 -11.66 14.23
N ALA A 76 1.93 -10.49 14.01
CA ALA A 76 1.23 -10.17 12.78
C ALA A 76 2.24 -9.79 11.70
N ASP A 77 2.02 -10.24 10.47
CA ASP A 77 2.77 -9.70 9.34
C ASP A 77 2.35 -8.24 9.13
N LEU A 78 3.24 -7.31 9.48
CA LEU A 78 3.04 -5.87 9.32
C LEU A 78 3.52 -5.35 7.96
N ARG A 79 3.94 -6.24 7.05
CA ARG A 79 4.37 -5.83 5.71
C ARG A 79 3.15 -5.39 4.91
N CYS A 80 2.95 -4.09 4.83
CA CYS A 80 2.07 -3.50 3.83
C CYS A 80 2.79 -3.45 2.48
N SER A 81 2.10 -3.82 1.40
CA SER A 81 2.61 -3.56 0.05
C SER A 81 2.70 -2.05 -0.16
N ARG A 82 3.93 -1.51 -0.13
CA ARG A 82 4.22 -0.11 -0.48
C ARG A 82 4.13 0.17 -1.99
N LEU A 83 3.66 -0.80 -2.78
CA LEU A 83 3.79 -0.82 -4.24
C LEU A 83 2.55 -0.29 -4.98
N LEU A 84 1.57 0.28 -4.29
CA LEU A 84 0.43 0.90 -4.97
C LEU A 84 0.59 2.43 -4.95
N PRO A 85 0.52 3.10 -6.12
CA PRO A 85 0.55 4.55 -6.19
C PRO A 85 -0.66 5.12 -5.43
N GLY A 86 -0.48 6.22 -4.70
CA GLY A 86 -1.57 6.82 -3.92
C GLY A 86 -2.69 7.37 -4.81
N LYS A 87 -2.33 7.94 -5.96
CA LYS A 87 -3.25 8.45 -6.99
C LYS A 87 -2.74 8.05 -8.37
N ILE A 88 -3.67 7.82 -9.29
CA ILE A 88 -3.38 7.49 -10.69
C ILE A 88 -4.01 8.56 -11.56
N TYR A 89 -3.20 9.20 -12.39
CA TYR A 89 -3.63 10.21 -13.36
C TYR A 89 -3.41 9.68 -14.78
N VAL A 90 -4.34 9.99 -15.68
CA VAL A 90 -4.30 9.55 -17.09
C VAL A 90 -4.79 10.67 -17.99
N GLY A 91 -4.23 10.75 -19.19
CA GLY A 91 -4.68 11.64 -20.25
C GLY A 91 -4.34 11.04 -21.59
N ASP A 92 -5.12 11.42 -22.59
CA ASP A 92 -4.88 11.09 -23.99
C ASP A 92 -4.71 12.41 -24.75
N PHE A 93 -3.67 12.47 -25.59
CA PHE A 93 -3.27 13.68 -26.30
C PHE A 93 -2.96 13.34 -27.75
N GLU A 94 -3.63 14.03 -28.67
CA GLU A 94 -3.41 13.84 -30.10
C GLU A 94 -2.30 14.77 -30.59
N ILE A 95 -1.18 14.17 -31.01
CA ILE A 95 -0.05 14.86 -31.62
C ILE A 95 0.38 14.13 -32.89
N GLU A 96 0.93 14.89 -33.84
CA GLU A 96 1.42 14.30 -35.09
C GLU A 96 2.57 13.31 -34.84
N PRO A 97 2.73 12.26 -35.67
CA PRO A 97 3.87 11.37 -35.58
C PRO A 97 5.20 12.13 -35.74
N GLY A 98 6.14 11.90 -34.85
CA GLY A 98 7.39 12.66 -34.78
C GLY A 98 8.26 12.27 -33.59
N THR A 99 9.33 13.04 -33.38
CA THR A 99 10.24 12.91 -32.23
C THR A 99 10.11 14.14 -31.35
N TYR A 100 9.90 13.92 -30.06
CA TYR A 100 9.59 14.96 -29.09
C TYR A 100 10.41 14.80 -27.82
N ASP A 101 10.79 15.93 -27.22
CA ASP A 101 11.21 15.98 -25.83
C ASP A 101 9.99 16.37 -25.00
N LEU A 102 9.61 15.51 -24.06
CA LEU A 102 8.40 15.66 -23.26
C LEU A 102 8.77 15.93 -21.81
N THR A 103 8.13 16.92 -21.19
CA THR A 103 8.26 17.19 -19.76
C THR A 103 6.92 16.92 -19.09
N ILE A 104 6.92 16.03 -18.09
CA ILE A 104 5.74 15.74 -17.28
C ILE A 104 5.95 16.39 -15.92
N GLU A 105 5.11 17.37 -15.61
CA GLU A 105 5.15 18.11 -14.36
C GLU A 105 4.18 17.51 -13.33
N PHE A 106 4.68 17.35 -12.10
CA PHE A 106 3.88 16.94 -10.95
C PHE A 106 3.57 18.17 -10.10
N LEU A 107 2.29 18.42 -9.86
CA LEU A 107 1.81 19.59 -9.12
C LEU A 107 1.21 19.18 -7.77
N ASP A 108 1.37 20.03 -6.75
CA ASP A 108 0.65 19.89 -5.48
C ASP A 108 -0.83 20.33 -5.61
N ALA A 109 -1.58 20.22 -4.50
CA ALA A 109 -2.99 20.60 -4.46
C ALA A 109 -3.25 22.10 -4.68
N ASN A 110 -2.22 22.95 -4.60
CA ASN A 110 -2.29 24.39 -4.86
C ASN A 110 -1.78 24.75 -6.26
N GLY A 111 -1.37 23.76 -7.07
CA GLY A 111 -0.79 23.96 -8.40
C GLY A 111 0.70 24.30 -8.39
N HIS A 112 1.42 24.14 -7.27
CA HIS A 112 2.87 24.34 -7.24
C HIS A 112 3.59 23.12 -7.79
N LEU A 113 4.63 23.35 -8.59
CA LEU A 113 5.51 22.29 -9.08
C LEU A 113 6.24 21.61 -7.91
N VAL A 114 6.03 20.30 -7.76
CA VAL A 114 6.71 19.46 -6.77
C VAL A 114 7.72 18.51 -7.39
N GLY A 115 7.71 18.36 -8.71
CA GLY A 115 8.69 17.56 -9.44
C GLY A 115 8.39 17.58 -10.93
N ALA A 116 9.36 17.14 -11.73
CA ALA A 116 9.18 16.96 -13.16
C ALA A 116 10.00 15.75 -13.64
N THR A 117 9.52 15.12 -14.69
CA THR A 117 10.24 14.05 -15.39
C THR A 117 10.35 14.42 -16.86
N ASP A 118 11.57 14.51 -17.37
CA ASP A 118 11.85 14.71 -18.79
C ASP A 118 12.02 13.35 -19.49
N VAL A 119 11.41 13.22 -20.66
CA VAL A 119 11.52 12.08 -21.57
C VAL A 119 12.02 12.61 -22.91
N PHE A 120 13.30 12.38 -23.19
CA PHE A 120 13.96 12.87 -24.40
C PHE A 120 13.79 11.90 -25.57
N GLU A 121 13.77 12.45 -26.77
CA GLU A 121 13.70 11.71 -28.04
C GLU A 121 12.56 10.68 -28.11
N TYR A 122 11.41 10.99 -27.48
CA TYR A 122 10.23 10.13 -27.52
C TYR A 122 9.66 10.08 -28.93
N GLN A 123 9.49 8.85 -29.45
CA GLN A 123 8.98 8.63 -30.81
C GLN A 123 7.48 8.32 -30.78
N VAL A 124 6.72 9.18 -31.45
CA VAL A 124 5.29 8.99 -31.68
C VAL A 124 5.10 8.38 -33.05
N PHE A 125 4.51 7.17 -33.09
CA PHE A 125 4.25 6.47 -34.35
C PHE A 125 2.77 6.49 -34.70
N ARG A 126 2.48 6.49 -36.02
CA ARG A 126 1.12 6.25 -36.53
C ARG A 126 0.76 4.77 -36.34
N ASN A 127 -0.46 4.50 -35.87
CA ASN A 127 -0.99 3.15 -35.65
C ASN A 127 -0.17 2.27 -34.67
N ALA A 128 0.47 2.88 -33.67
CA ALA A 128 1.13 2.17 -32.58
C ALA A 128 0.55 2.60 -31.22
N LEU A 129 0.84 1.82 -30.18
CA LEU A 129 0.56 2.22 -28.80
C LEU A 129 1.68 3.17 -28.34
N ASN A 130 1.39 4.47 -28.36
CA ASN A 130 2.25 5.49 -27.77
C ASN A 130 1.81 5.69 -26.31
N LEU A 131 2.55 5.10 -25.36
CA LEU A 131 2.26 5.21 -23.94
C LEU A 131 3.52 5.63 -23.17
N ILE A 132 3.33 6.46 -22.15
CA ILE A 132 4.38 6.89 -21.22
C ILE A 132 3.86 6.67 -19.81
N GLU A 133 4.69 6.03 -18.99
CA GLU A 133 4.43 5.85 -17.56
C GLU A 133 5.51 6.58 -16.77
N VAL A 134 5.08 7.50 -15.90
CA VAL A 134 5.96 8.22 -14.98
C VAL A 134 5.35 8.21 -13.59
N PHE A 135 6.19 8.29 -12.57
CA PHE A 135 5.76 8.30 -11.17
C PHE A 135 6.54 9.35 -10.39
N SER A 136 5.88 9.89 -9.37
CA SER A 136 6.50 10.75 -8.36
C SER A 136 6.33 10.11 -6.98
N LEU A 137 7.38 10.20 -6.16
CA LEU A 137 7.42 9.69 -4.78
C LEU A 137 7.29 10.80 -3.74
N ASN A 138 7.07 12.04 -4.19
CA ASN A 138 7.01 13.23 -3.34
C ASN A 138 5.70 13.34 -2.56
#